data_AF-A0A6S6YKS9-F1
#
_entry.id   AF-A0A6S6YKS9-F1
#
_cell.length_a   1.000
_cell.length_b   1.000
_cell.length_c   1.000
_cell.angle_alpha   90.00
_cell.angle_beta   90.00
_cell.angle_gamma   90.00
#
_symmetry.space_group_name_H-M   'P 1'
#
loop_
_entity.id
_entity.type
_entity.pdbx_description
1 polymer ?
#
loop_
_entity_poly.entity_id
_entity_poly.type
_entity_poly.pdbx_seq_one_letter_code
_entity_poly.pdbx_strand_id
1 'polypeptide(L)'
;MIKSDDTGKLILRLTLGILILLHGLSKLMGGGVTGISGMLSSHGLPGFLAYGVYVGEIIAPVLLIIGVYTRLGGLIIAINMVVAILLAHTGQLGSITNTGGWALELQGMFLFTALAIAFMGAGRFSLAGNGGRWN
;
A
#
# COMPACT_ATOMS: atom_id res chain seq x y z
N MET A 1 -30.97 11.01 6.63
CA MET A 1 -30.05 9.96 6.12
C MET A 1 -28.69 10.23 6.72
N ILE A 2 -28.19 9.37 7.61
CA ILE A 2 -26.87 9.55 8.23
C ILE A 2 -25.83 9.20 7.15
N LYS A 3 -25.14 10.21 6.60
CA LYS A 3 -23.99 10.00 5.69
C LYS A 3 -22.74 9.79 6.55
N SER A 4 -22.23 8.56 6.57
CA SER A 4 -21.05 8.15 7.36
C SER A 4 -19.80 7.95 6.48
N ASP A 5 -19.75 8.64 5.33
CA ASP A 5 -18.69 8.50 4.33
C ASP A 5 -17.29 8.71 4.94
N ASP A 6 -17.15 9.68 5.85
CA ASP A 6 -15.88 9.96 6.53
C ASP A 6 -15.43 8.83 7.46
N THR A 7 -16.37 8.14 8.09
CA THR A 7 -16.08 6.97 8.92
C THR A 7 -15.58 5.82 8.04
N GLY A 8 -16.21 5.63 6.87
CA GLY A 8 -15.74 4.66 5.87
C GLY A 8 -14.31 4.96 5.39
N LYS A 9 -14.00 6.22 5.09
CA LYS A 9 -12.64 6.65 4.72
C LYS A 9 -11.63 6.41 5.83
N LEU A 10 -12.01 6.64 7.10
CA LEU A 10 -11.13 6.36 8.25
C LEU A 10 -10.83 4.85 8.34
N ILE A 11 -11.85 4.01 8.25
CA ILE A 11 -11.68 2.55 8.32
C ILE A 11 -10.73 2.08 7.22
N LEU A 12 -10.95 2.50 5.97
CA LEU A 12 -10.08 2.10 4.85
C LEU A 12 -8.63 2.55 5.05
N ARG A 13 -8.41 3.78 5.52
CA ARG A 13 -7.06 4.30 5.81
C ARG A 13 -6.36 3.51 6.90
N LEU A 14 -7.06 3.23 8.00
CA LEU A 14 -6.49 2.46 9.12
C LEU A 14 -6.23 1.02 8.70
N THR A 15 -7.17 0.36 8.03
CA THR A 15 -7.02 -1.02 7.57
C THR A 15 -5.82 -1.14 6.63
N LEU A 16 -5.78 -0.34 5.55
CA LEU A 16 -4.67 -0.40 4.61
C LEU A 16 -3.35 0.01 5.27
N GLY A 17 -3.35 1.10 6.03
CA GLY A 17 -2.17 1.63 6.70
C GLY A 17 -1.56 0.64 7.68
N ILE A 18 -2.37 0.06 8.57
CA ILE A 18 -1.87 -0.91 9.56
C ILE A 18 -1.36 -2.17 8.87
N LEU A 19 -2.12 -2.74 7.92
CA LEU A 19 -1.73 -3.98 7.27
C LEU A 19 -0.43 -3.81 6.48
N ILE A 20 -0.28 -2.75 5.69
CA ILE A 20 0.96 -2.50 4.95
C ILE A 20 2.11 -2.15 5.90
N LEU A 21 1.87 -1.40 6.97
CA LEU A 21 2.90 -1.07 7.96
C LEU A 21 3.51 -2.31 8.62
N LEU A 22 2.69 -3.33 8.89
CA LEU A 22 3.18 -4.61 9.41
C LEU A 22 4.16 -5.30 8.44
N HIS A 23 3.95 -5.16 7.12
CA HIS A 23 4.90 -5.68 6.12
C HIS A 23 6.21 -4.89 6.12
N GLY A 24 6.14 -3.56 6.26
CA GLY A 24 7.33 -2.71 6.37
C GLY A 24 8.15 -3.01 7.63
N LEU A 25 7.47 -3.19 8.77
CA LEU A 25 8.11 -3.53 10.05
C LEU A 25 8.76 -4.91 10.02
N SER A 26 8.10 -5.91 9.44
CA SER A 26 8.68 -7.26 9.32
C SER A 26 9.93 -7.25 8.45
N LYS A 27 9.98 -6.44 7.38
CA LYS A 27 11.20 -6.24 6.59
C LYS A 27 12.28 -5.51 7.36
N LEU A 28 11.94 -4.51 8.17
CA LEU A 28 12.90 -3.79 9.00
C LEU A 28 13.58 -4.74 10.02
N MET A 29 12.80 -5.63 10.63
CA MET A 29 13.26 -6.54 11.69
C MET A 29 13.86 -7.85 11.17
N GLY A 30 13.42 -8.33 10.00
CA GLY A 30 13.69 -9.69 9.50
C GLY A 30 14.86 -9.84 8.51
N GLY A 31 15.71 -8.82 8.33
CA GLY A 31 16.86 -8.88 7.42
C GLY A 31 16.90 -7.81 6.32
N GLY A 32 16.02 -6.81 6.42
CA GLY A 32 16.01 -5.65 5.53
C GLY A 32 15.43 -5.94 4.15
N VAL A 33 15.86 -5.13 3.18
CA VAL A 33 15.44 -5.23 1.76
C VAL A 33 16.37 -6.12 0.92
N THR A 34 17.19 -6.95 1.55
CA THR A 34 18.18 -7.82 0.88
C THR A 34 17.53 -8.78 -0.12
N GLY A 35 16.43 -9.44 0.25
CA GLY A 35 15.68 -10.30 -0.65
C GLY A 35 15.10 -9.55 -1.87
N ILE A 36 14.65 -8.32 -1.67
CA ILE A 36 14.12 -7.47 -2.75
C ILE A 36 15.25 -6.97 -3.65
N SER A 37 16.38 -6.59 -3.07
CA SER A 37 17.59 -6.24 -3.81
C SER A 37 18.07 -7.41 -4.66
N GLY A 38 17.99 -8.65 -4.16
CA GLY A 38 18.32 -9.85 -4.92
C GLY A 38 17.39 -10.06 -6.12
N MET A 39 16.08 -9.90 -5.92
CA MET A 39 15.10 -9.97 -7.01
C MET A 39 15.34 -8.87 -8.05
N LEU A 40 15.55 -7.62 -7.62
CA LEU A 40 15.88 -6.51 -8.54
C LEU A 40 17.12 -6.81 -9.37
N SER A 41 18.20 -7.28 -8.74
CA SER A 41 19.42 -7.68 -9.45
C SER A 41 19.16 -8.79 -10.46
N SER A 42 18.31 -9.77 -10.14
CA SER A 42 17.94 -10.85 -11.07
C SER A 42 17.15 -10.36 -12.30
N HIS A 43 16.45 -9.23 -12.16
CA HIS A 43 15.75 -8.53 -13.24
C HIS A 43 16.62 -7.46 -13.94
N GLY A 44 17.91 -7.35 -13.61
CA GLY A 44 18.82 -6.35 -14.18
C GLY A 44 18.58 -4.93 -13.65
N LEU A 45 17.82 -4.77 -12.57
CA LEU A 45 17.51 -3.49 -11.96
C LEU A 45 18.49 -3.14 -10.83
N PRO A 46 18.73 -1.84 -10.56
CA PRO A 46 19.60 -1.42 -9.48
C PRO A 46 19.04 -1.82 -8.10
N GLY A 47 19.86 -2.48 -7.28
CA GLY A 47 19.49 -2.90 -5.92
C GLY A 47 19.10 -1.75 -5.00
N PHE A 48 19.55 -0.52 -5.27
CA PHE A 48 19.16 0.65 -4.46
C PHE A 48 17.65 0.93 -4.49
N LEU A 49 16.95 0.50 -5.54
CA LEU A 49 15.49 0.65 -5.64
C LEU A 49 14.76 -0.12 -4.52
N ALA A 50 15.41 -1.13 -3.94
CA ALA A 50 14.86 -1.90 -2.83
C ALA A 50 14.55 -1.02 -1.61
N TYR A 51 15.32 0.06 -1.38
CA TYR A 51 15.07 1.00 -0.29
C TYR A 51 13.79 1.82 -0.49
N GLY A 52 13.29 1.95 -1.73
CA GLY A 52 12.01 2.59 -2.03
C GLY A 52 10.82 1.88 -1.36
N VAL A 53 10.97 0.60 -1.05
CA VAL A 53 9.96 -0.19 -0.32
C VAL A 53 9.70 0.39 1.07
N TYR A 54 10.70 0.95 1.75
CA TYR A 54 10.48 1.59 3.05
C TYR A 54 9.61 2.84 2.94
N VAL A 55 9.69 3.56 1.82
CA VAL A 55 8.79 4.69 1.56
C VAL A 55 7.36 4.19 1.36
N GLY A 56 7.21 3.11 0.59
CA GLY A 56 5.91 2.48 0.32
C GLY A 56 5.27 1.78 1.50
N GLU A 57 6.06 1.21 2.41
CA GLU A 57 5.56 0.31 3.45
C GLU A 57 5.71 0.85 4.86
N ILE A 58 6.42 1.96 5.06
CA ILE A 58 6.55 2.59 6.39
C ILE A 58 6.04 4.02 6.33
N ILE A 59 6.62 4.86 5.48
CA ILE A 59 6.27 6.29 5.44
C ILE A 59 4.84 6.48 4.95
N ALA A 60 4.48 5.91 3.79
CA ALA A 60 3.15 6.09 3.22
C ALA A 60 2.01 5.52 4.10
N PRO A 61 2.13 4.34 4.73
CA PRO A 61 1.13 3.83 5.65
C PRO A 61 0.97 4.68 6.91
N VAL A 62 2.06 5.19 7.47
CA VAL A 62 2.02 6.12 8.61
C VAL A 62 1.27 7.39 8.22
N LEU A 63 1.55 7.96 7.04
CA LEU A 63 0.81 9.11 6.51
C LEU A 63 -0.70 8.83 6.39
N LEU A 64 -1.09 7.64 5.92
CA LEU A 64 -2.50 7.24 5.85
C LEU A 64 -3.17 7.17 7.23
N ILE A 65 -2.50 6.54 8.21
CA ILE A 65 -3.02 6.35 9.57
C ILE A 65 -3.27 7.69 10.25
N ILE A 66 -2.27 8.57 10.23
CA ILE A 66 -2.36 9.91 10.83
C ILE A 66 -3.31 10.80 10.02
N GLY A 67 -3.49 10.48 8.74
CA GLY A 67 -4.38 11.19 7.84
C GLY A 67 -3.77 12.39 7.16
N VAL A 68 -2.45 12.45 7.06
CA VAL A 68 -1.74 13.56 6.41
C VAL A 68 -1.30 13.10 5.02
N TYR A 69 -1.47 13.94 3.99
CA TYR A 69 -1.12 13.61 2.61
C TYR A 69 -1.75 12.29 2.12
N THR A 70 -3.01 12.02 2.48
CA THR A 70 -3.55 10.65 2.28
C THR A 70 -3.70 10.27 0.82
N ARG A 71 -3.90 11.24 -0.08
CA ARG A 71 -3.88 10.96 -1.52
C ARG A 71 -2.51 10.50 -2.00
N LEU A 72 -1.48 11.20 -1.55
CA LEU A 72 -0.10 10.87 -1.89
C LEU A 72 0.32 9.53 -1.25
N GLY A 73 -0.04 9.29 0.01
CA GLY A 73 0.18 8.01 0.68
C GLY A 73 -0.49 6.84 -0.05
N GLY A 74 -1.75 7.02 -0.47
CA GLY A 74 -2.48 6.04 -1.29
C GLY A 74 -1.80 5.77 -2.63
N LEU A 75 -1.36 6.81 -3.34
CA LEU A 75 -0.62 6.65 -4.60
C LEU A 75 0.71 5.92 -4.42
N ILE A 76 1.49 6.28 -3.39
CA ILE A 76 2.77 5.63 -3.11
C ILE A 76 2.56 4.14 -2.80
N ILE A 77 1.56 3.79 -1.97
CA ILE A 77 1.24 2.39 -1.69
C ILE A 77 0.78 1.67 -2.96
N ALA A 78 -0.07 2.29 -3.79
CA ALA A 78 -0.51 1.70 -5.05
C ALA A 78 0.68 1.39 -5.97
N ILE A 79 1.62 2.32 -6.13
CA ILE A 79 2.86 2.11 -6.91
C ILE A 79 3.67 0.95 -6.30
N ASN A 80 3.85 0.92 -4.98
CA ASN A 80 4.57 -0.16 -4.30
C ASN A 80 3.90 -1.52 -4.54
N MET A 81 2.57 -1.59 -4.49
CA MET A 81 1.82 -2.81 -4.78
C MET A 81 1.98 -3.27 -6.23
N VAL A 82 1.94 -2.35 -7.20
CA VAL A 82 2.20 -2.68 -8.62
C VAL A 82 3.60 -3.26 -8.79
N VAL A 83 4.61 -2.63 -8.20
CA VAL A 83 6.00 -3.11 -8.24
C VAL A 83 6.14 -4.49 -7.58
N ALA A 84 5.49 -4.70 -6.43
CA ALA A 84 5.49 -6.00 -5.74
C ALA A 84 4.82 -7.11 -6.56
N ILE A 85 3.73 -6.79 -7.26
CA ILE A 85 3.06 -7.73 -8.16
C ILE A 85 3.96 -8.07 -9.35
N LEU A 86 4.58 -7.06 -9.98
CA LEU A 86 5.44 -7.24 -11.14
C LEU A 86 6.74 -8.00 -10.83
N LEU A 87 7.32 -7.79 -9.65
CA LEU A 87 8.57 -8.44 -9.27
C LEU A 87 8.37 -9.88 -8.76
N ALA A 88 7.31 -10.12 -7.98
CA ALA A 88 7.19 -11.37 -7.23
C ALA A 88 5.97 -12.22 -7.61
N HIS A 89 5.00 -11.69 -8.35
CA HIS A 89 3.68 -12.33 -8.52
C HIS A 89 3.17 -12.36 -9.97
N THR A 90 4.00 -12.05 -10.97
CA THR A 90 3.59 -12.03 -12.39
C THR A 90 3.01 -13.35 -12.86
N GLY A 91 3.60 -14.47 -12.45
CA GLY A 91 3.10 -15.82 -12.77
C GLY A 91 1.75 -16.18 -12.13
N GLN A 92 1.28 -15.39 -11.16
CA GLN A 92 0.04 -15.64 -10.42
C GLN A 92 -1.13 -14.77 -10.92
N LEU A 93 -0.91 -13.84 -11.85
CA LEU A 93 -1.94 -12.91 -12.35
C LEU A 93 -3.17 -13.61 -12.93
N GLY A 94 -2.98 -14.73 -13.64
CA GLY A 94 -4.08 -15.54 -14.19
C GLY A 94 -4.44 -16.76 -13.36
N SER A 95 -3.84 -16.92 -12.17
CA SER A 95 -4.01 -18.13 -11.37
C SER A 95 -5.21 -18.03 -10.43
N ILE A 96 -5.95 -19.13 -10.32
CA ILE A 96 -7.06 -19.30 -9.40
C ILE A 96 -6.62 -20.32 -8.35
N THR A 97 -6.92 -20.06 -7.09
CA THR A 97 -6.62 -20.98 -6.00
C THR A 97 -7.52 -22.23 -6.07
N ASN A 98 -7.17 -23.28 -5.33
CA ASN A 98 -7.98 -24.49 -5.23
C ASN A 98 -9.39 -24.25 -4.63
N THR A 99 -9.62 -23.08 -4.04
CA THR A 99 -10.91 -22.65 -3.48
C THR A 99 -11.68 -21.70 -4.41
N GLY A 100 -11.20 -21.47 -5.63
CA GLY A 100 -11.87 -20.62 -6.63
C GLY A 100 -11.58 -19.12 -6.50
N GLY A 101 -10.73 -18.70 -5.57
CA GLY A 101 -10.33 -17.30 -5.38
C GLY A 101 -9.21 -16.90 -6.32
N TRP A 102 -9.03 -15.60 -6.55
CA TRP A 102 -7.87 -15.12 -7.31
C TRP A 102 -6.59 -15.31 -6.48
N ALA A 103 -5.52 -15.83 -7.08
CA ALA A 103 -4.27 -16.05 -6.36
C ALA A 103 -3.66 -14.76 -5.76
N LEU A 104 -4.03 -13.60 -6.31
CA LEU A 104 -3.60 -12.27 -5.85
C LEU A 104 -4.72 -11.44 -5.22
N GLU A 105 -5.74 -12.10 -4.67
CA GLU A 105 -6.88 -11.43 -4.04
C GLU A 105 -6.45 -10.38 -3.01
N LEU A 106 -5.52 -10.74 -2.11
CA LEU A 106 -5.06 -9.84 -1.05
C LEU A 106 -4.26 -8.65 -1.62
N GLN A 107 -3.37 -8.90 -2.57
CA GLN A 107 -2.57 -7.87 -3.25
C GLN A 107 -3.48 -6.91 -4.03
N GLY A 108 -4.50 -7.47 -4.69
CA GLY A 108 -5.57 -6.71 -5.33
C GLY A 108 -6.33 -5.84 -4.34
N MET A 109 -6.76 -6.40 -3.21
CA MET A 109 -7.45 -5.63 -2.17
C MET A 109 -6.62 -4.44 -1.69
N PHE A 110 -5.31 -4.64 -1.46
CA PHE A 110 -4.42 -3.55 -1.05
C PHE A 110 -4.27 -2.50 -2.14
N LEU A 111 -4.02 -2.91 -3.39
CA LEU A 111 -3.87 -2.01 -4.53
C LEU A 111 -5.13 -1.15 -4.75
N PHE A 112 -6.29 -1.79 -4.85
CA PHE A 112 -7.53 -1.07 -5.12
C PHE A 112 -8.01 -0.24 -3.94
N THR A 113 -7.73 -0.67 -2.70
CA THR A 113 -7.99 0.16 -1.51
C THR A 113 -7.08 1.40 -1.50
N ALA A 114 -5.81 1.25 -1.87
CA ALA A 114 -4.87 2.36 -1.97
C ALA A 114 -5.31 3.39 -3.02
N LEU A 115 -5.76 2.91 -4.19
CA LEU A 115 -6.35 3.76 -5.23
C LEU A 115 -7.64 4.43 -4.75
N ALA A 116 -8.53 3.69 -4.08
CA ALA A 116 -9.76 4.26 -3.53
C ALA A 116 -9.45 5.42 -2.57
N ILE A 117 -8.50 5.24 -1.65
CA ILE A 117 -8.04 6.29 -0.74
C ILE A 117 -7.42 7.46 -1.52
N ALA A 118 -6.62 7.18 -2.56
CA ALA A 118 -6.02 8.20 -3.40
C ALA A 118 -7.06 9.12 -4.07
N PHE A 119 -8.21 8.59 -4.46
CA PHE A 119 -9.30 9.36 -5.07
C PHE A 119 -10.23 10.00 -4.03
N MET A 120 -10.52 9.31 -2.92
CA MET A 120 -11.45 9.80 -1.90
C MET A 120 -10.86 10.86 -0.97
N GLY A 121 -9.54 10.83 -0.74
CA GLY A 121 -8.82 11.66 0.23
C GLY A 121 -9.12 11.33 1.70
N ALA A 122 -8.69 12.23 2.58
CA ALA A 122 -8.52 11.94 4.01
C ALA A 122 -9.82 11.90 4.84
N GLY A 123 -10.81 12.70 4.48
CA GLY A 123 -12.06 12.84 5.24
C GLY A 123 -11.89 13.60 6.57
N ARG A 124 -12.99 13.77 7.31
CA ARG A 124 -13.03 14.63 8.52
C ARG A 124 -12.12 14.21 9.68
N PHE A 125 -11.79 12.92 9.79
CA PHE A 125 -10.97 12.35 10.87
C PHE A 125 -9.46 12.42 10.58
N SER A 126 -9.05 13.28 9.66
CA SER A 126 -7.66 13.55 9.33
C SER A 126 -7.08 14.63 10.25
N LEU A 127 -5.85 14.44 10.74
CA LEU A 127 -5.15 15.50 11.48
C LEU A 127 -4.84 16.73 10.63
N ALA A 128 -4.76 16.59 9.30
CA ALA A 128 -4.51 17.69 8.38
C ALA A 128 -5.81 18.29 7.80
N GLY A 129 -6.98 17.83 8.28
CA GLY A 129 -8.29 18.33 7.88
C GLY A 129 -8.73 17.89 6.47
N ASN A 130 -9.96 18.27 6.11
CA ASN A 130 -10.66 17.76 4.92
C ASN A 130 -10.33 18.56 3.62
N GLY A 131 -9.61 19.68 3.71
CA GLY A 131 -9.50 20.67 2.63
C GLY A 131 -8.18 20.67 1.84
N GLY A 132 -7.20 19.83 2.20
CA GLY A 132 -5.91 19.80 1.51
C GLY A 132 -6.02 19.12 0.14
N ARG A 133 -5.50 19.73 -0.94
CA ARG A 133 -5.50 19.12 -2.30
C ARG A 133 -4.88 17.72 -2.33
N TRP A 134 -3.91 17.48 -1.46
CA TRP A 134 -3.19 16.20 -1.34
C TRP A 134 -3.64 15.37 -0.13
N ASN A 135 -4.61 15.86 0.63
CA ASN A 135 -5.28 15.08 1.66
C ASN A 135 -6.36 14.21 1.08
#